data_AF-A0AA38GPG3-F1
#
_entry.id   AF-A0AA38GPG3-F1
#
_cell.length_a   1.000
_cell.length_b   1.000
_cell.length_c   1.000
_cell.angle_alpha   90.00
_cell.angle_beta   90.00
_cell.angle_gamma   90.00
#
_symmetry.space_group_name_H-M   'P 1'
#
loop_
_entity.id
_entity.type
_entity.pdbx_description
1 polymer ?
#
loop_
_entity_poly.entity_id
_entity_poly.type
_entity_poly.pdbx_seq_one_letter_code
_entity_poly.pdbx_strand_id
1 'polypeptide(L)'
;ECVYYIETRPAISECPWYTDIINYIMDHTYPDAVTPQQRRRLRIIVAKYVIIEQVLYRKAFDGMLLRCVDTEESKRILHESHS
;
A
#
# COMPACT_ATOMS: atom_id res chain seq x y z
N GLU A 1 -0.24 2.47 17.39
CA GLU A 1 0.68 2.72 16.26
C GLU A 1 0.73 1.46 15.40
N CYS A 2 0.24 1.52 14.16
CA CYS A 2 0.30 0.40 13.22
C CYS A 2 1.64 0.44 12.50
N VAL A 3 2.49 -0.58 12.70
CA VAL A 3 3.80 -0.69 12.02
C VAL A 3 3.75 -1.89 11.09
N TYR A 4 3.67 -1.67 9.78
CA TYR A 4 3.76 -2.76 8.80
C TYR A 4 5.22 -3.08 8.52
N TYR A 5 5.71 -4.20 9.05
CA TYR A 5 7.02 -4.72 8.67
C TYR A 5 6.90 -5.39 7.31
N ILE A 6 7.67 -4.88 6.34
CA ILE A 6 7.77 -5.37 4.94
C ILE A 6 8.17 -6.88 4.87
N GLU A 7 8.50 -7.52 5.98
CA GLU A 7 8.91 -8.93 6.06
C GLU A 7 7.83 -9.90 6.56
N THR A 8 6.74 -9.44 7.21
CA THR A 8 5.69 -10.34 7.72
C THR A 8 4.32 -9.74 7.50
N ARG A 9 3.49 -10.39 6.68
CA ARG A 9 2.06 -10.11 6.58
C ARG A 9 1.43 -10.59 7.90
N PRO A 10 0.98 -9.71 8.81
CA PRO A 10 0.24 -10.18 9.98
C PRO A 10 -1.09 -10.72 9.43
N ALA A 11 -1.47 -11.92 9.87
CA ALA A 11 -2.72 -12.55 9.42
C ALA A 11 -3.96 -11.70 9.75
N ILE A 12 -3.85 -10.75 10.68
CA ILE A 12 -4.92 -9.86 11.14
C ILE A 12 -4.26 -8.52 11.57
N SER A 13 -4.38 -7.48 10.75
CA SER A 13 -4.08 -6.10 11.13
C SER A 13 -5.30 -5.28 10.71
N GLU A 14 -5.86 -4.49 11.63
CA GLU A 14 -6.99 -3.58 11.35
C GLU A 14 -6.59 -2.45 10.38
N CYS A 15 -5.29 -2.15 10.27
CA CYS A 15 -4.77 -1.16 9.35
C CYS A 15 -4.54 -1.75 7.95
N PRO A 16 -4.94 -1.07 6.86
CA PRO A 16 -4.64 -1.50 5.49
C PRO A 16 -3.14 -1.62 5.22
N TRP A 17 -2.75 -2.59 4.39
CA TRP A 17 -1.34 -2.87 4.04
C TRP A 17 -0.61 -1.70 3.38
N TYR A 18 -1.35 -0.75 2.80
CA TYR A 18 -0.81 0.40 2.07
C TYR A 18 -0.68 1.66 2.93
N THR A 19 -0.97 1.60 4.23
CA THR A 19 -0.96 2.77 5.12
C THR A 19 0.38 3.52 5.07
N ASP A 20 1.49 2.80 5.22
CA ASP A 20 2.83 3.39 5.20
C ASP A 20 3.21 3.97 3.83
N ILE A 21 2.62 3.44 2.76
CA ILE A 21 2.81 3.97 1.40
C ILE A 21 2.10 5.32 1.27
N ILE A 22 0.85 5.42 1.74
CA ILE A 22 0.08 6.67 1.71
C ILE A 22 0.78 7.74 2.55
N ASN A 23 1.14 7.41 3.79
CA ASN A 23 1.82 8.34 4.70
C ASN A 23 3.11 8.90 4.09
N TYR A 24 3.91 8.04 3.44
CA TYR A 24 5.14 8.49 2.79
C TYR A 24 4.88 9.36 1.54
N ILE A 25 3.85 9.05 0.75
CA ILE A 25 3.51 9.85 -0.44
C ILE A 25 3.01 11.24 -0.04
N MET A 26 2.15 11.31 0.99
CA MET A 26 1.52 12.55 1.42
C MET A 26 2.45 13.44 2.25
N ASP A 27 3.11 12.85 3.25
CA ASP A 27 3.81 13.61 4.30
C ASP A 27 5.31 13.31 4.37
N HIS A 28 5.83 12.41 3.52
CA HIS A 28 7.21 11.90 3.57
C HIS A 28 7.62 11.33 4.93
N THR A 29 6.64 10.79 5.66
CA THR A 29 6.83 10.20 6.98
C THR A 29 7.17 8.71 6.88
N TYR A 30 7.91 8.23 7.87
CA TYR A 30 8.21 6.81 8.04
C TYR A 30 7.51 6.30 9.30
N PRO A 31 7.16 5.01 9.35
CA PRO A 31 6.70 4.39 10.60
C PRO A 31 7.76 4.50 11.70
N ASP A 32 7.31 4.51 12.95
CA ASP A 32 8.21 4.50 14.09
C ASP A 32 9.04 3.20 14.13
N ALA A 33 10.24 3.30 14.70
CA ALA A 33 11.16 2.18 14.87
C ALA A 33 11.64 1.47 13.56
N VAL A 34 11.55 2.11 12.39
CA VAL A 34 12.12 1.53 11.15
C VAL A 34 13.64 1.72 11.02
N THR A 35 14.32 0.66 10.58
CA THR A 35 15.76 0.68 10.28
C THR A 35 16.07 1.46 8.99
N PRO A 36 17.31 1.95 8.79
CA PRO A 36 17.72 2.59 7.53
C PRO A 36 17.49 1.72 6.30
N GLN A 37 17.66 0.40 6.42
CA GLN A 37 17.40 -0.56 5.34
C GLN A 37 15.91 -0.63 5.00
N GLN A 38 15.04 -0.66 5.99
CA GLN A 38 13.58 -0.62 5.79
C GLN A 38 13.13 0.70 5.14
N ARG A 39 13.68 1.85 5.58
CA ARG A 39 13.43 3.15 4.91
C ARG A 39 13.84 3.15 3.44
N ARG A 40 14.96 2.51 3.10
CA ARG A 40 15.39 2.34 1.71
C ARG A 40 14.41 1.46 0.93
N ARG A 41 13.97 0.33 1.50
CA ARG A 41 12.98 -0.56 0.88
C ARG A 41 11.64 0.16 0.66
N LEU A 42 11.15 0.91 1.64
CA LEU A 42 9.91 1.69 1.50
C LEU A 42 9.99 2.67 0.34
N ARG A 43 11.09 3.43 0.22
CA ARG A 43 11.31 4.35 -0.92
C ARG A 43 11.24 3.65 -2.28
N ILE A 44 11.84 2.46 -2.39
CA ILE A 44 11.80 1.66 -3.63
C ILE A 44 10.38 1.18 -3.93
N ILE A 45 9.62 0.78 -2.91
CA ILE A 45 8.24 0.34 -3.07
C ILE A 45 7.36 1.52 -3.48
N VAL A 46 7.41 2.63 -2.74
CA VAL A 46 6.60 3.83 -2.98
C VAL A 46 6.79 4.39 -4.40
N ALA A 47 8.00 4.28 -4.98
CA ALA A 47 8.23 4.70 -6.37
C ALA A 47 7.27 4.04 -7.39
N LYS A 48 6.75 2.86 -7.07
CA LYS A 48 5.78 2.11 -7.87
C LYS A 48 4.33 2.56 -7.69
N TYR A 49 4.07 3.52 -6.80
CA TYR A 49 2.73 3.99 -6.47
C TYR A 49 2.57 5.48 -6.77
N VAL A 50 1.32 5.92 -6.90
CA VAL A 50 0.91 7.32 -7.05
C VAL A 50 -0.50 7.50 -6.49
N ILE A 51 -0.78 8.68 -5.94
CA ILE A 51 -2.14 9.08 -5.54
C ILE A 51 -2.67 10.04 -6.61
N ILE A 52 -3.86 9.73 -7.15
CA ILE A 52 -4.59 10.60 -8.08
C ILE A 52 -6.01 10.72 -7.54
N GLU A 53 -6.48 11.95 -7.36
CA GLU A 53 -7.84 12.22 -6.83
C GLU A 53 -8.16 11.42 -5.54
N GLN A 54 -7.20 11.36 -4.61
CA GLN A 54 -7.29 10.63 -3.33
C GLN A 54 -7.31 9.09 -3.46
N VAL A 55 -7.16 8.54 -4.65
CA VAL A 55 -7.12 7.10 -4.90
C VAL A 55 -5.67 6.65 -5.12
N LEU A 56 -5.27 5.58 -4.44
CA LEU A 56 -3.95 4.96 -4.59
C LEU A 56 -3.91 4.05 -5.82
N TYR A 57 -2.93 4.27 -6.69
CA TYR A 57 -2.66 3.46 -7.87
C TYR A 57 -1.28 2.84 -7.81
N ARG A 58 -1.17 1.59 -8.27
CA ARG A 58 0.10 0.93 -8.58
C ARG A 58 0.41 1.10 -10.06
N LYS A 59 1.63 1.53 -10.36
CA LYS A 59 2.19 1.58 -11.72
C LYS A 59 2.54 0.16 -12.16
N ALA A 60 1.87 -0.33 -13.19
CA ALA A 60 2.20 -1.57 -13.86
C ALA A 60 3.42 -1.38 -14.78
N PHE A 61 4.01 -2.49 -15.21
CA PHE A 61 5.22 -2.47 -16.06
C PHE A 61 4.97 -1.84 -17.43
N ASP A 62 3.77 -2.00 -17.97
CA ASP A 62 3.29 -1.42 -19.22
C ASP A 62 2.86 0.05 -19.11
N GLY A 63 3.01 0.66 -17.92
CA GLY A 63 2.59 2.03 -17.65
C GLY A 63 1.11 2.18 -17.27
N MET A 64 0.33 1.10 -17.22
CA MET A 64 -1.05 1.16 -16.75
C MET A 64 -1.11 1.45 -15.24
N LEU A 65 -2.14 2.18 -14.83
CA LEU A 65 -2.42 2.47 -13.42
C LEU A 65 -3.48 1.51 -12.90
N LEU A 66 -3.09 0.66 -11.95
CA LEU A 66 -3.98 -0.31 -11.31
C LEU A 66 -4.48 0.26 -9.99
N ARG A 67 -5.80 0.44 -9.87
CA ARG A 67 -6.43 0.93 -8.64
C ARG A 67 -6.17 -0.05 -7.50
N CYS A 68 -5.65 0.45 -6.38
CA CYS A 68 -5.55 -0.31 -5.15
C CYS A 68 -6.92 -0.32 -4.45
N VAL A 69 -7.33 -1.50 -4.00
CA VAL A 69 -8.56 -1.72 -3.24
C VAL A 69 -8.22 -2.33 -1.88
N ASP A 70 -9.04 -2.05 -0.88
CA ASP A 70 -8.94 -2.74 0.39
C ASP A 70 -9.51 -4.17 0.29
N THR A 71 -9.38 -4.91 1.40
CA THR A 71 -9.79 -6.31 1.47
C THR A 71 -11.29 -6.48 1.26
N GLU A 72 -12.13 -5.57 1.76
CA GLU A 72 -13.59 -5.71 1.69
C GLU A 72 -14.09 -5.38 0.29
N GLU A 73 -13.62 -4.29 -0.30
CA GLU A 73 -13.88 -3.92 -1.69
C GLU A 73 -13.37 -5.01 -2.65
N SER A 74 -12.20 -5.59 -2.38
CA SER A 74 -11.69 -6.73 -3.16
C SER A 74 -12.63 -7.94 -3.11
N LYS A 75 -13.18 -8.29 -1.94
CA LYS A 75 -14.13 -9.40 -1.81
C LYS A 75 -15.42 -9.12 -2.60
N ARG A 76 -15.92 -7.88 -2.55
CA ARG A 76 -17.11 -7.44 -3.28
C ARG A 76 -16.93 -7.56 -4.79
N ILE A 77 -15.82 -7.01 -5.32
CA ILE A 77 -15.50 -7.07 -6.77
C ILE A 77 -15.41 -8.53 -7.23
N LEU A 78 -14.76 -9.40 -6.45
CA LEU A 78 -14.64 -10.81 -6.79
C LEU A 78 -16.01 -11.50 -6.82
N HIS A 79 -16.86 -11.24 -5.83
CA HIS A 79 -18.22 -11.79 -5.80
C HIS A 79 -19.02 -11.35 -7.03
N GLU A 80 -19.04 -10.05 -7.34
CA GLU A 80 -19.77 -9.49 -8.48
C GLU A 80 -19.25 -9.98 -9.84
N SER A 81 -17.93 -10.21 -9.98
CA SER A 81 -17.32 -10.64 -11.24
C SER A 81 -17.58 -12.12 -11.58
N HIS A 82 -17.86 -12.93 -10.56
CA HIS A 82 -18.12 -14.37 -10.69
C HIS A 82 -19.60 -14.75 -10.51
N SER A 83 -20.49 -13.75 -10.48
CA SER A 83 -21.96 -13.91 -10.44
C SER A 83 -22.55 -13.98 -11.84
#